data_AF-F8ANU4-F1
#
_entry.id   AF-F8ANU4-F1
#
_cell.length_a   1.000
_cell.length_b   1.000
_cell.length_c   1.000
_cell.angle_alpha   90.00
_cell.angle_beta   90.00
_cell.angle_gamma   90.00
#
_symmetry.space_group_name_H-M   'P 1'
#
loop_
_entity.id
_entity.type
_entity.pdbx_description
1 polymer ?
#
loop_
_entity_poly.entity_id
_entity_poly.type
_entity_poly.pdbx_seq_one_letter_code
_entity_poly.pdbx_strand_id
1 'polypeptide(L)'
;MVSQDEILKLIRSNGGAISTRELKKHYNISKGNGLGNISQRLRQLMKKKLLAKVKGLNGEVIYFLIDLEYLNKEEIKKYKYKLEDIEREFKKGTSIKEVANKYGMSYKWAWQLHKRFLKEGILYYKRDGRPYKQI
;
A
#
# COMPACT_ATOMS: atom_id res chain seq x y z
N MET A 1 -4.31 21.00 -11.72
CA MET A 1 -2.90 20.72 -12.08
C MET A 1 -2.57 19.31 -11.65
N VAL A 2 -1.87 18.52 -12.47
CA VAL A 2 -1.50 17.14 -12.12
C VAL A 2 -0.44 17.12 -11.01
N SER A 3 -0.73 16.40 -9.94
CA SER A 3 0.16 16.21 -8.78
C SER A 3 1.18 15.09 -9.00
N GLN A 4 2.23 15.05 -8.17
CA GLN A 4 3.21 13.95 -8.19
C GLN A 4 2.56 12.61 -7.79
N ASP A 5 1.65 12.65 -6.81
CA ASP A 5 0.96 11.46 -6.31
C ASP A 5 -0.01 10.86 -7.33
N GLU A 6 -0.72 11.68 -8.11
CA GLU A 6 -1.58 11.19 -9.19
C GLU A 6 -0.77 10.47 -10.27
N ILE A 7 0.39 11.01 -10.65
CA ILE A 7 1.28 10.36 -11.63
C ILE A 7 1.77 9.02 -11.11
N LEU A 8 2.20 8.97 -9.85
CA LEU A 8 2.70 7.72 -9.25
C LEU A 8 1.59 6.67 -9.10
N LYS A 9 0.39 7.08 -8.69
CA LYS A 9 -0.80 6.20 -8.63
C LYS A 9 -1.15 5.63 -9.99
N LEU A 10 -1.11 6.47 -11.04
CA LEU A 10 -1.38 6.06 -12.40
C LEU A 10 -0.34 5.03 -12.91
N ILE A 11 0.95 5.30 -12.68
CA ILE A 11 2.02 4.36 -13.09
C ILE A 11 1.86 3.02 -12.35
N ARG A 12 1.54 3.08 -11.05
CA ARG A 12 1.29 1.90 -10.25
C ARG A 12 0.07 1.10 -10.72
N SER A 13 -1.05 1.77 -11.03
CA SER A 13 -2.25 1.09 -11.54
C SER A 13 -2.03 0.46 -12.92
N ASN A 14 -0.99 0.91 -13.65
CA ASN A 14 -0.56 0.33 -14.93
C ASN A 14 0.56 -0.73 -14.77
N GLY A 15 0.63 -1.40 -13.61
CA GLY A 15 1.61 -2.46 -13.36
C GLY A 15 3.03 -1.95 -13.09
N GLY A 16 3.19 -0.66 -12.78
CA GLY A 16 4.48 -0.06 -12.45
C GLY A 16 5.22 0.55 -13.63
N ALA A 17 4.64 0.56 -14.83
CA ALA A 17 5.21 1.19 -16.02
C ALA A 17 4.15 1.95 -16.83
N ILE A 18 4.54 3.06 -17.46
CA ILE A 18 3.66 3.80 -18.38
C ILE A 18 4.44 4.43 -19.54
N SER A 19 3.88 4.37 -20.73
CA SER A 19 4.41 5.05 -21.91
C SER A 19 3.96 6.52 -21.99
N THR A 20 4.72 7.33 -22.73
CA THR A 20 4.29 8.69 -23.10
C THR A 20 2.97 8.71 -23.87
N ARG A 21 2.68 7.66 -24.65
CA ARG A 21 1.42 7.51 -25.39
C ARG A 21 0.24 7.29 -24.45
N GLU A 22 0.38 6.43 -23.46
CA GLU A 22 -0.65 6.18 -22.44
C GLU A 22 -0.88 7.41 -21.56
N LEU A 23 0.19 8.12 -21.17
CA LEU A 23 0.05 9.39 -20.45
C LEU A 23 -0.76 10.42 -21.26
N LYS A 24 -0.49 10.56 -22.57
CA LYS A 24 -1.26 11.46 -23.42
C LYS A 24 -2.73 11.04 -23.52
N LYS A 25 -3.00 9.74 -23.65
CA LYS A 25 -4.36 9.21 -23.68
C LYS A 25 -5.10 9.46 -22.35
N HIS A 26 -4.45 9.25 -21.21
CA HIS A 26 -5.07 9.41 -19.89
C HIS A 26 -5.42 10.87 -19.58
N TYR A 27 -4.55 11.81 -19.95
CA TYR A 27 -4.76 13.24 -19.70
C TYR A 27 -5.42 13.98 -20.87
N ASN A 28 -5.98 13.27 -21.85
CA ASN A 28 -6.59 13.84 -23.07
C ASN A 28 -5.70 14.89 -23.78
N ILE A 29 -4.41 14.59 -23.90
CA ILE A 29 -3.44 15.48 -24.57
C ILE A 29 -3.43 15.17 -26.07
N SER A 30 -3.69 16.20 -26.88
CA SER A 30 -3.74 16.13 -28.34
C SER A 30 -2.42 15.61 -28.96
N LYS A 31 -2.53 14.94 -30.12
CA LYS A 31 -1.34 14.59 -30.93
C LYS A 31 -0.59 15.87 -31.30
N GLY A 32 0.73 15.87 -31.10
CA GLY A 32 1.61 17.04 -31.32
C GLY A 32 1.94 17.84 -30.05
N ASN A 33 1.07 17.83 -29.04
CA ASN A 33 1.34 18.53 -27.79
C ASN A 33 2.32 17.73 -26.90
N GLY A 34 3.26 18.45 -26.29
CA GLY A 34 4.17 17.91 -25.27
C GLY A 34 3.44 17.62 -23.96
N LEU A 35 4.05 16.82 -23.09
CA LEU A 35 3.49 16.49 -21.77
C LEU A 35 3.46 17.69 -20.79
N GLY A 36 3.99 18.86 -21.19
CA GLY A 36 3.91 20.10 -20.43
C GLY A 36 4.37 19.96 -18.97
N ASN A 37 3.50 20.35 -18.03
CA ASN A 37 3.75 20.26 -16.59
C ASN A 37 3.99 18.80 -16.11
N ILE A 38 3.44 17.79 -16.79
CA ILE A 38 3.67 16.38 -16.46
C ILE A 38 5.15 16.02 -16.67
N SER A 39 5.80 16.54 -17.72
CA SER A 39 7.25 16.35 -17.93
C SER A 39 8.10 16.91 -16.78
N GLN A 40 7.67 18.03 -16.20
CA GLN A 40 8.35 18.60 -15.03
C GLN A 40 8.18 17.72 -13.80
N ARG A 41 6.97 17.21 -13.55
CA ARG A 41 6.69 16.30 -12.43
C ARG A 41 7.44 14.97 -12.57
N LEU A 42 7.45 14.37 -13.76
CA LEU A 42 8.23 13.16 -14.05
C LEU A 42 9.73 13.38 -13.80
N ARG A 43 10.28 14.55 -14.18
CA ARG A 43 11.66 14.91 -13.86
C ARG A 43 11.91 15.02 -12.35
N GLN A 44 10.99 15.60 -11.60
CA GLN A 44 11.10 15.67 -10.13
C GLN A 44 11.06 14.28 -9.50
N LEU A 45 10.18 13.40 -9.97
CA LEU A 45 10.08 12.02 -9.50
C LEU A 45 11.34 11.19 -9.82
N MET A 46 11.96 11.42 -10.98
CA MET A 46 13.26 10.82 -11.31
C MET A 46 14.38 11.35 -10.41
N LYS A 47 14.42 12.66 -10.10
CA LYS A 47 15.40 13.22 -9.14
C LYS A 47 15.27 12.61 -7.74
N LYS A 48 14.04 12.27 -7.34
CA LYS A 48 13.73 11.56 -6.09
C LYS A 48 14.05 10.05 -6.15
N LYS A 49 14.57 9.54 -7.27
CA LYS A 49 14.82 8.11 -7.51
C LYS A 49 13.58 7.23 -7.36
N LEU A 50 12.39 7.77 -7.62
CA LEU A 50 11.12 7.02 -7.62
C LEU A 50 10.81 6.40 -8.97
N LEU A 51 11.22 7.10 -10.04
CA LEU A 51 11.03 6.69 -11.43
C LEU A 51 12.37 6.62 -12.16
N ALA A 52 12.43 5.74 -13.14
CA ALA A 52 13.41 5.82 -14.22
C ALA A 52 12.68 5.81 -15.57
N LYS A 53 13.43 6.13 -16.63
CA LYS A 53 12.92 6.20 -18.00
C LYS A 53 13.81 5.40 -18.94
N VAL A 54 13.20 4.75 -19.92
CA VAL A 54 13.87 4.08 -21.03
C VAL A 54 13.29 4.66 -22.32
N LYS A 55 14.17 4.91 -23.29
CA LYS A 55 13.78 5.30 -24.64
C LYS A 55 13.63 4.02 -25.47
N GLY A 56 12.44 3.79 -25.99
CA GLY A 56 12.16 2.72 -26.95
C GLY A 56 12.56 3.11 -28.37
N LEU A 57 12.50 2.12 -29.26
CA LEU A 57 12.60 2.34 -30.70
C LEU A 57 11.40 3.20 -31.14
N ASN A 58 11.63 4.17 -32.03
CA ASN A 58 10.65 5.17 -32.49
C ASN A 58 10.41 6.38 -31.56
N GLY A 59 11.31 6.63 -30.59
CA GLY A 59 11.26 7.83 -29.76
C GLY A 59 10.18 7.80 -28.67
N GLU A 60 9.50 6.66 -28.50
CA GLU A 60 8.63 6.42 -27.36
C GLU A 60 9.46 6.36 -26.07
N VAL A 61 8.92 6.92 -24.99
CA VAL A 61 9.59 6.88 -23.69
C VAL A 61 8.68 6.15 -22.72
N ILE A 62 9.23 5.17 -22.03
CA ILE A 62 8.55 4.39 -21.01
C ILE A 62 9.13 4.80 -19.66
N TYR A 63 8.26 5.13 -18.72
CA TYR A 63 8.60 5.43 -17.34
C TYR A 63 8.24 4.23 -16.47
N PHE A 64 9.12 3.86 -15.54
CA PHE A 64 8.92 2.74 -14.62
C PHE A 64 9.22 3.15 -13.19
N LEU A 65 8.43 2.61 -12.26
CA LEU A 65 8.71 2.68 -10.83
C LEU A 65 9.94 1.84 -10.53
N ILE A 66 10.93 2.47 -9.89
CA ILE A 66 12.16 1.79 -9.43
C ILE A 66 12.22 1.68 -7.91
N ASP A 67 11.39 2.45 -7.21
CA ASP A 67 11.28 2.37 -5.76
C ASP A 67 10.36 1.20 -5.38
N LEU A 68 10.99 0.12 -4.90
CA LEU A 68 10.32 -1.07 -4.39
C LEU A 68 9.49 -0.77 -3.14
N GLU A 69 9.86 0.21 -2.31
CA GLU A 69 9.04 0.64 -1.18
C GLU A 69 7.76 1.30 -1.68
N TYR A 70 7.82 2.05 -2.78
CA TYR A 70 6.62 2.66 -3.37
C TYR A 70 5.71 1.63 -4.07
N LEU A 71 6.29 0.59 -4.69
CA LEU A 71 5.53 -0.54 -5.24
C LEU A 71 4.86 -1.35 -4.11
N ASN A 72 5.62 -1.61 -3.04
CA ASN A 72 5.20 -2.35 -1.85
C ASN A 72 4.50 -1.48 -0.81
N LYS A 73 4.21 -0.22 -1.11
CA LYS A 73 3.14 0.52 -0.44
C LYS A 73 1.83 -0.15 -0.82
N GLU A 74 1.60 -1.40 -0.44
CA GLU A 74 0.26 -1.83 -0.05
C GLU A 74 -0.39 -0.64 0.63
N GLU A 75 -1.64 -0.35 0.30
CA GLU A 75 -2.40 0.55 1.13
C GLU A 75 -2.25 0.00 2.55
N ILE A 76 -1.32 0.57 3.31
CA ILE A 76 -1.31 0.52 4.75
C ILE A 76 -2.60 1.26 4.99
N LYS A 77 -3.71 0.51 4.98
CA LYS A 77 -4.97 0.92 5.53
C LYS A 77 -4.52 1.51 6.83
N LYS A 78 -4.64 2.84 6.95
CA LYS A 78 -4.39 3.52 8.20
C LYS A 78 -5.43 2.94 9.13
N TYR A 79 -5.11 1.78 9.70
CA TYR A 79 -5.88 1.21 10.76
C TYR A 79 -5.84 2.31 11.80
N LYS A 80 -7.02 2.77 12.20
CA LYS A 80 -7.16 3.79 13.25
C LYS A 80 -6.40 3.41 14.52
N TYR A 81 -6.02 2.14 14.63
CA TYR A 81 -5.34 1.49 15.73
C TYR A 81 -4.14 0.71 15.25
N LYS A 82 -3.08 0.72 16.04
CA LYS A 82 -1.86 -0.04 15.79
C LYS A 82 -2.14 -1.54 16.02
N LEU A 83 -1.51 -2.42 15.23
CA LEU A 83 -1.69 -3.86 15.37
C LEU A 83 -1.19 -4.36 16.74
N GLU A 84 -0.14 -3.71 17.27
CA GLU A 84 0.43 -4.00 18.59
C GLU A 84 -0.57 -3.74 19.73
N ASP A 85 -1.48 -2.77 19.57
CA ASP A 85 -2.51 -2.48 20.59
C ASP A 85 -3.55 -3.60 20.63
N ILE A 86 -3.99 -4.06 19.46
CA ILE A 86 -4.93 -5.17 19.31
C ILE A 86 -4.32 -6.48 19.84
N GLU A 87 -3.04 -6.70 19.54
CA GLU A 87 -2.27 -7.83 20.05
C GLU A 87 -2.23 -7.86 21.59
N ARG A 88 -1.94 -6.72 22.24
CA ARG A 88 -1.92 -6.62 23.71
C ARG A 88 -3.26 -6.99 24.33
N GLU A 89 -4.37 -6.62 23.71
CA GLU A 89 -5.70 -6.99 24.21
C GLU A 89 -5.92 -8.50 24.14
N PHE A 90 -5.54 -9.15 23.03
CA PHE A 90 -5.62 -10.60 22.95
C PHE A 90 -4.68 -11.30 23.96
N LYS A 91 -3.48 -10.76 24.20
CA LYS A 91 -2.54 -11.26 25.22
C LYS A 91 -3.10 -11.16 26.64
N LYS A 92 -3.88 -10.11 26.94
CA LYS A 92 -4.61 -9.96 28.21
C LYS A 92 -5.77 -10.96 28.37
N GLY A 93 -6.11 -11.70 27.34
CA GLY A 93 -7.24 -12.63 27.34
C GLY A 93 -8.58 -11.99 27.01
N THR A 94 -8.59 -10.75 26.49
CA THR A 94 -9.82 -10.09 26.04
C THR A 94 -10.49 -10.91 24.94
N SER A 95 -11.82 -11.04 24.99
CA SER A 95 -12.55 -11.85 24.00
C SER A 95 -12.55 -11.21 22.62
N ILE A 96 -12.69 -12.03 21.57
CA ILE A 96 -12.76 -11.56 20.17
C ILE A 96 -13.88 -10.53 19.98
N LYS A 97 -15.02 -10.71 20.66
CA LYS A 97 -16.16 -9.80 20.60
C LYS A 97 -15.84 -8.44 21.23
N GLU A 98 -15.17 -8.42 22.37
CA GLU A 98 -14.76 -7.20 23.05
C GLU A 98 -13.70 -6.43 22.25
N VAL A 99 -12.72 -7.13 21.68
CA VAL A 99 -11.73 -6.53 20.77
C VAL A 99 -12.44 -5.93 19.54
N ALA A 100 -13.40 -6.66 18.97
CA ALA A 100 -14.17 -6.16 17.83
C ALA A 100 -14.90 -4.85 18.14
N ASN A 101 -15.59 -4.80 19.28
CA ASN A 101 -16.31 -3.63 19.73
C ASN A 101 -15.37 -2.46 20.07
N LYS A 102 -14.28 -2.73 20.80
CA LYS A 102 -13.30 -1.71 21.26
C LYS A 102 -12.64 -0.97 20.10
N TYR A 103 -12.37 -1.68 19.01
CA TYR A 103 -11.67 -1.15 17.85
C TYR A 103 -12.59 -0.90 16.65
N GLY A 104 -13.91 -1.01 16.81
CA GLY A 104 -14.89 -0.74 15.75
C GLY A 104 -14.70 -1.60 14.51
N MET A 105 -14.28 -2.86 14.67
CA MET A 105 -14.02 -3.80 13.59
C MET A 105 -15.08 -4.91 13.56
N SER A 106 -15.24 -5.58 12.40
CA SER A 106 -16.15 -6.73 12.33
C SER A 106 -15.61 -7.92 13.13
N TYR A 107 -16.51 -8.72 13.70
CA TYR A 107 -16.13 -9.94 14.43
C TYR A 107 -15.28 -10.88 13.58
N LYS A 108 -15.63 -11.07 12.31
CA LYS A 108 -14.88 -11.91 11.36
C LYS A 108 -13.43 -11.43 11.22
N TRP A 109 -13.21 -10.11 11.18
CA TRP A 109 -11.88 -9.54 11.06
C TRP A 109 -11.07 -9.69 12.36
N ALA A 110 -11.69 -9.43 13.52
CA ALA A 110 -11.09 -9.70 14.83
C ALA A 110 -10.66 -11.17 14.98
N TRP A 111 -11.51 -12.10 14.52
CA TRP A 111 -11.22 -13.53 14.52
C TRP A 111 -10.07 -13.92 13.58
N GLN A 112 -9.98 -13.31 12.40
CA GLN A 112 -8.86 -13.52 11.48
C GLN A 112 -7.54 -13.04 12.08
N LEU A 113 -7.52 -11.89 12.75
CA LEU A 113 -6.35 -11.39 13.47
C LEU A 113 -5.94 -12.33 14.61
N HIS A 114 -6.91 -12.77 15.40
CA HIS A 114 -6.68 -13.72 16.48
C HIS A 114 -6.03 -15.03 15.98
N LYS A 115 -6.57 -15.61 14.89
CA LYS A 115 -5.98 -16.78 14.23
C LYS A 115 -4.58 -16.53 13.68
N ARG A 116 -4.33 -15.35 13.12
CA ARG A 116 -3.03 -14.97 12.60
C ARG A 116 -2.00 -14.91 13.73
N PHE A 117 -2.31 -14.23 14.83
CA PHE A 117 -1.41 -14.13 15.98
C PHE A 117 -1.14 -15.49 16.65
N LEU A 118 -2.11 -16.42 16.60
CA LEU A 118 -1.88 -17.82 16.99
C LEU A 118 -0.88 -18.52 16.08
N LYS A 119 -1.05 -18.40 14.77
CA LYS A 119 -0.16 -19.01 13.77
C LYS A 119 1.26 -18.46 13.85
N GLU A 120 1.41 -17.17 14.16
CA GLU A 120 2.68 -16.48 14.31
C GLU A 120 3.36 -16.74 15.67
N GLY A 121 2.73 -17.51 16.58
CA GLY A 121 3.30 -17.81 17.90
C GLY A 121 3.32 -16.58 18.84
N ILE A 122 2.44 -15.61 18.60
CA ILE A 122 2.33 -14.39 19.41
C ILE A 122 1.33 -14.61 20.56
N LEU A 123 0.30 -15.43 20.33
CA LEU A 123 -0.66 -15.88 21.33
C LEU A 123 -0.41 -17.34 21.68
N TYR A 124 -0.36 -17.65 22.97
CA TYR A 124 -0.28 -19.01 23.48
C TYR A 124 -1.52 -19.30 24.32
N TYR A 125 -2.26 -20.34 23.93
CA TYR A 125 -3.32 -20.91 24.75
C TYR A 125 -2.86 -22.28 25.24
N LYS A 126 -3.21 -22.59 26.49
CA LYS A 126 -3.15 -23.95 27.02
C LYS A 126 -4.06 -24.86 26.19
N ARG A 127 -3.83 -26.18 26.25
CA ARG A 127 -4.68 -27.19 25.58
C ARG A 127 -6.16 -27.11 25.96
N ASP A 128 -6.49 -26.51 27.11
CA ASP A 128 -7.85 -26.27 27.62
C ASP A 128 -8.50 -24.98 27.06
N GLY A 129 -7.83 -24.25 26.17
CA GLY A 129 -8.33 -23.02 25.57
C GLY A 129 -8.12 -21.75 26.40
N ARG A 130 -7.44 -21.82 27.55
CA ARG A 130 -7.16 -20.65 28.41
C ARG A 130 -5.83 -19.99 28.01
N PRO A 131 -5.71 -18.64 28.02
CA PRO A 131 -4.45 -17.97 27.72
C PRO A 131 -3.37 -18.38 28.74
N TYR A 132 -2.11 -18.53 28.28
CA TYR A 132 -0.99 -18.61 29.21
C TYR A 132 -0.94 -17.30 30.01
N LYS A 133 -1.06 -17.38 31.35
CA LYS A 133 -0.72 -16.24 32.22
C LYS A 133 0.73 -15.86 31.92
N GLN A 134 0.97 -14.68 31.37
CA GLN A 134 2.29 -14.08 31.42
C GLN A 134 2.56 -13.73 32.89
N ILE A 135 3.65 -14.30 33.43
CA ILE A 135 4.25 -13.89 34.70
C ILE A 135 4.81 -12.48 34.52
#